data_AF-A0A978TCH7-F1
#
_entry.id   AF-A0A978TCH7-F1
#
_cell.length_a   1.000
_cell.length_b   1.000
_cell.length_c   1.000
_cell.angle_alpha   90.00
_cell.angle_beta   90.00
_cell.angle_gamma   90.00
#
_symmetry.space_group_name_H-M   'P 1'
#
loop_
_entity.id
_entity.type
_entity.pdbx_description
1 polymer ?
#
loop_
_entity_poly.entity_id
_entity_poly.type
_entity_poly.pdbx_seq_one_letter_code
_entity_poly.pdbx_strand_id
1 'polypeptide(L)'
;VTDAEILEAYRLLAHEGVFCEPASAASVAGLLKVAEQVPAETRVVCVLTGNGLKDPDTAITHSQNQVKAGLNPDVVTLAKAMGF
;
A
#
# COMPACT_ATOMS: atom_id res chain seq x y z
N VAL A 1 1.29 -17.38 -1.31
CA VAL A 1 1.62 -15.99 -1.71
C VAL A 1 3.06 -15.72 -1.31
N THR A 2 3.82 -14.96 -2.09
CA THR A 2 5.20 -14.56 -1.76
C THR A 2 5.21 -13.22 -1.02
N ASP A 3 6.29 -12.89 -0.32
CA ASP A 3 6.44 -11.59 0.37
C ASP A 3 6.31 -10.41 -0.60
N ALA A 4 6.81 -10.56 -1.84
CA ALA A 4 6.66 -9.55 -2.88
C ALA A 4 5.17 -9.34 -3.27
N GLU A 5 4.40 -10.43 -3.42
CA GLU A 5 2.95 -10.36 -3.67
C GLU A 5 2.20 -9.70 -2.49
N ILE A 6 2.62 -9.98 -1.25
CA ILE A 6 2.05 -9.38 -0.05
C ILE A 6 2.33 -7.88 0.01
N LEU A 7 3.57 -7.46 -0.23
CA LEU A 7 3.96 -6.05 -0.23
C LEU A 7 3.27 -5.26 -1.34
N GLU A 8 2.99 -5.88 -2.48
CA GLU A 8 2.21 -5.25 -3.54
C GLU A 8 0.75 -5.04 -3.14
N ALA A 9 0.10 -6.07 -2.59
CA ALA A 9 -1.25 -5.96 -2.06
C ALA A 9 -1.35 -4.95 -0.90
N TYR A 10 -0.32 -4.89 -0.05
CA TYR A 10 -0.20 -3.92 1.05
C TYR A 10 -0.20 -2.47 0.53
N ARG A 11 0.58 -2.18 -0.53
CA ARG A 11 0.58 -0.85 -1.16
C ARG A 11 -0.74 -0.56 -1.86
N LEU A 12 -1.30 -1.53 -2.57
CA LEU A 12 -2.60 -1.39 -3.22
C LEU A 12 -3.69 -1.00 -2.20
N LEU A 13 -3.76 -1.69 -1.06
CA LEU A 13 -4.71 -1.36 0.01
C LEU A 13 -4.48 0.05 0.56
N ALA A 14 -3.23 0.48 0.72
CA ALA A 14 -2.92 1.85 1.14
C ALA A 14 -3.37 2.90 0.11
N HIS A 15 -3.27 2.60 -1.20
CA HIS A 15 -3.82 3.45 -2.26
C HIS A 15 -5.35 3.56 -2.22
N GLU A 16 -6.04 2.51 -1.76
CA GLU A 16 -7.49 2.52 -1.47
C GLU A 16 -7.85 3.21 -0.13
N GLY A 17 -6.86 3.77 0.58
CA GLY A 17 -7.05 4.43 1.88
C GLY A 17 -7.23 3.46 3.06
N VAL A 18 -6.90 2.17 2.88
CA VAL A 18 -7.00 1.14 3.93
C VAL A 18 -5.60 0.73 4.39
N PHE A 19 -5.21 1.19 5.58
CA PHE A 19 -3.89 0.91 6.13
C PHE A 19 -3.90 -0.30 7.10
N CYS A 20 -3.51 -1.48 6.60
CA CYS A 20 -3.39 -2.71 7.39
C CYS A 20 -1.93 -3.16 7.55
N GLU A 21 -1.64 -4.10 8.46
CA GLU A 21 -0.30 -4.71 8.57
C GLU A 21 -0.02 -5.69 7.40
N PRO A 22 1.24 -6.05 7.09
CA PRO A 22 1.57 -6.93 5.97
C PRO A 22 0.86 -8.29 6.02
N ALA A 23 0.75 -8.90 7.21
CA ALA A 23 0.05 -10.17 7.38
C ALA A 23 -1.43 -10.08 6.97
N SER A 24 -2.08 -8.93 7.17
CA SER A 24 -3.47 -8.70 6.74
C SER A 24 -3.59 -8.64 5.21
N ALA A 25 -2.61 -8.00 4.54
CA ALA A 25 -2.58 -7.87 3.09
C ALA A 25 -2.42 -9.23 2.37
N ALA A 26 -1.93 -10.27 3.06
CA ALA A 26 -1.82 -11.61 2.50
C ALA A 26 -3.17 -12.18 2.01
N SER A 27 -4.27 -11.82 2.65
CA SER A 27 -5.63 -12.23 2.22
C SER A 27 -5.99 -11.66 0.84
N VAL A 28 -5.61 -10.41 0.58
CA VAL A 28 -5.84 -9.72 -0.69
C VAL A 28 -4.82 -10.18 -1.74
N ALA A 29 -3.56 -10.37 -1.38
CA ALA A 29 -2.56 -10.96 -2.27
C ALA A 29 -2.99 -12.36 -2.76
N GLY A 30 -3.59 -13.16 -1.87
CA GLY A 30 -4.14 -14.47 -2.22
C GLY A 30 -5.26 -14.36 -3.23
N LEU A 31 -6.20 -13.43 -3.03
CA LEU A 31 -7.28 -13.16 -3.97
C LEU A 31 -6.75 -12.72 -5.34
N LEU A 32 -5.82 -11.76 -5.37
CA LEU A 32 -5.24 -11.25 -6.63
C LEU A 32 -4.52 -12.37 -7.40
N LYS A 33 -3.82 -13.27 -6.70
CA LYS A 33 -3.12 -14.41 -7.30
C LYS A 33 -4.05 -15.39 -8.02
N VAL A 34 -5.27 -15.56 -7.54
CA VAL A 34 -6.26 -16.49 -8.12
C VAL A 34 -7.45 -15.78 -8.76
N ALA A 35 -7.33 -14.47 -9.04
CA ALA A 35 -8.43 -13.64 -9.49
C ALA A 35 -9.12 -14.19 -10.75
N GLU A 36 -8.37 -14.76 -11.68
CA GLU A 36 -8.90 -15.38 -12.91
C GLU A 36 -9.75 -16.64 -12.66
N GLN A 37 -9.61 -17.26 -11.48
CA GLN A 37 -10.38 -18.44 -11.07
C GLN A 37 -11.66 -18.07 -10.30
N VAL A 38 -11.79 -16.81 -9.88
CA VAL A 38 -12.98 -16.33 -9.17
C VAL A 38 -14.08 -16.06 -10.21
N PRO A 39 -15.27 -16.70 -10.09
CA PRO A 39 -16.36 -16.45 -11.02
C PRO A 39 -16.77 -14.98 -11.03
N ALA A 40 -17.10 -14.46 -12.21
CA ALA A 40 -17.65 -13.12 -12.35
C ALA A 40 -18.89 -12.93 -11.45
N GLU A 41 -19.13 -11.69 -11.00
CA GLU A 41 -20.25 -11.33 -10.12
C GLU A 41 -20.24 -12.01 -8.73
N THR A 42 -19.11 -12.60 -8.31
CA THR A 42 -18.96 -13.18 -6.96
C THR A 42 -18.58 -12.10 -5.95
N ARG A 43 -19.20 -12.14 -4.76
CA ARG A 43 -18.80 -11.31 -3.62
C ARG A 43 -17.76 -12.02 -2.77
N VAL A 44 -16.58 -11.43 -2.66
CA VAL A 44 -15.47 -11.92 -1.83
C VAL A 44 -15.28 -11.01 -0.62
N VAL A 45 -14.93 -11.58 0.53
CA VAL A 45 -14.56 -10.84 1.74
C VAL A 45 -13.14 -11.22 2.13
N CYS A 46 -12.24 -10.24 2.15
CA CYS A 46 -10.90 -10.36 2.70
C CYS A 46 -10.87 -9.75 4.10
N VAL A 47 -10.43 -10.53 5.10
CA VAL A 47 -10.34 -10.06 6.49
C VAL A 47 -8.97 -9.46 6.73
N LEU A 48 -8.93 -8.18 7.11
CA LEU A 48 -7.72 -7.48 7.52
C LEU A 48 -7.60 -7.54 9.04
N THR A 49 -6.76 -8.43 9.55
CA THR A 49 -6.68 -8.79 10.97
C THR A 49 -6.07 -7.71 11.85
N GLY A 50 -5.29 -6.79 11.28
CA GLY A 50 -4.55 -5.78 12.03
C GLY A 50 -4.37 -4.47 11.29
N ASN A 51 -4.33 -3.39 12.06
CA ASN A 51 -4.06 -2.05 11.56
C ASN A 51 -2.57 -1.89 11.22
N GLY A 52 -2.25 -1.13 10.18
CA GLY A 52 -0.87 -0.90 9.72
C GLY A 52 0.02 -0.23 10.76
N LEU A 53 -0.55 0.48 11.75
CA LEU A 53 0.20 1.08 12.86
C LEU A 53 0.86 0.05 13.80
N LYS A 54 0.52 -1.24 13.70
CA LYS A 54 1.23 -2.30 14.42
C LYS A 54 2.64 -2.54 13.89
N ASP A 55 2.91 -2.20 12.63
CA ASP A 55 4.19 -2.43 11.95
C ASP A 55 4.65 -1.18 11.19
N PRO A 56 5.09 -0.14 11.91
CA PRO A 56 5.57 1.10 11.30
C PRO A 56 6.89 0.90 10.52
N ASP A 57 7.70 -0.08 10.90
CA ASP A 57 9.01 -0.32 10.28
C ASP A 57 8.86 -0.79 8.84
N THR A 58 7.93 -1.73 8.59
CA THR A 58 7.58 -2.13 7.22
C THR A 58 7.04 -0.95 6.43
N ALA A 59 6.19 -0.11 7.03
CA ALA A 59 5.65 1.08 6.36
C ALA A 59 6.76 2.04 5.92
N ILE A 60 7.73 2.32 6.80
CA ILE A 60 8.86 3.22 6.50
C ILE A 60 9.75 2.60 5.40
N THR A 61 10.12 1.33 5.57
CA THR A 61 11.05 0.61 4.68
C THR A 61 10.48 0.42 3.27
N HIS A 62 9.17 0.20 3.17
CA HIS A 62 8.50 -0.12 1.91
C HIS A 62 7.63 0.99 1.36
N SER A 63 7.60 2.17 2.01
CA SER A 63 7.04 3.37 1.39
C SER A 63 7.90 3.76 0.18
N GLN A 64 7.24 4.03 -0.95
CA GLN A 64 7.90 4.58 -2.14
C GLN A 64 7.93 6.11 -2.11
N ASN A 65 7.78 6.71 -0.92
CA ASN A 65 7.75 8.15 -0.77
C ASN A 65 9.14 8.74 -0.90
N GLN A 66 9.31 9.68 -1.83
CA GLN A 66 10.53 10.45 -1.97
C GLN A 66 10.47 11.68 -1.07
N VAL A 67 11.04 11.56 0.14
CA VAL A 67 11.19 12.70 1.05
C VAL A 67 12.17 13.70 0.43
N LYS A 68 11.67 14.88 0.02
CA LYS A 68 12.49 15.97 -0.50
C LYS A 68 12.92 16.88 0.65
N ALA A 69 14.20 16.83 1.02
CA ALA A 69 14.78 17.64 2.08
C ALA A 69 15.57 18.84 1.53
N GLY A 70 15.73 19.89 2.35
CA GLY A 70 16.58 21.04 2.02
C GLY A 70 16.03 21.98 0.95
N LEU A 71 14.70 22.01 0.75
CA LEU A 71 14.06 22.94 -0.17
C LEU A 71 14.05 24.36 0.43
N ASN A 72 14.27 25.36 -0.42
CA ASN A 72 14.03 26.74 -0.03
C ASN A 72 12.53 26.95 0.31
N PRO A 73 12.22 27.69 1.39
CA PRO A 73 10.83 27.89 1.84
C PRO A 73 10.12 28.98 1.01
N ASP A 74 10.13 28.83 -0.31
CA ASP A 74 9.45 29.72 -1.26
C ASP A 74 8.48 28.94 -2.16
N VAL A 75 7.43 29.63 -2.60
CA VAL A 75 6.31 29.02 -3.34
C VAL A 75 6.77 28.40 -4.65
N VAL A 76 7.75 29.00 -5.34
CA VAL A 76 8.20 28.52 -6.66
C VAL A 76 8.96 27.21 -6.50
N THR A 77 9.83 27.10 -5.50
CA THR A 77 10.56 25.87 -5.19
C THR A 77 9.61 24.75 -4.78
N LEU A 78 8.61 25.05 -3.93
CA LEU A 78 7.64 24.07 -3.47
C LEU A 78 6.72 23.58 -4.60
N ALA A 79 6.22 24.48 -5.46
CA ALA A 79 5.38 24.12 -6.60
C ALA A 79 6.08 23.11 -7.53
N LYS A 80 7.32 23.41 -7.94
CA LYS A 80 8.15 22.50 -8.75
C LYS A 80 8.39 21.16 -8.06
N ALA A 81 8.62 21.17 -6.75
CA ALA A 81 8.84 19.95 -5.98
C ALA A 81 7.58 19.07 -5.91
N MET A 82 6.39 19.67 -5.93
CA MET A 82 5.11 18.97 -5.95
C MET A 82 4.67 18.55 -7.37
N GLY A 83 5.39 18.98 -8.41
CA GLY A 83 5.09 18.65 -9.81
C GLY A 83 4.19 19.67 -10.52
N PHE A 84 4.08 20.90 -9.99
CA PHE A 84 3.40 22.03 -10.62
C PHE A 84 4.39 22.95 -11.36
#